data_AF-F6HCF1-F1
#
_entry.id   AF-F6HCF1-F1
#
_cell.length_a   1.000
_cell.length_b   1.000
_cell.length_c   1.000
_cell.angle_alpha   90.00
_cell.angle_beta   90.00
_cell.angle_gamma   90.00
#
_symmetry.space_group_name_H-M   'P 1'
#
loop_
_entity.id
_entity.type
_entity.pdbx_description
1 polymer ?
#
loop_
_entity_poly.entity_id
_entity_poly.type
_entity_poly.pdbx_seq_one_letter_code
_entity_poly.pdbx_strand_id
1 'polypeptide(L)'
;MNEALERLSDGAWLHTFPEGKVSQEDSPIRRLKWGTASLIVRAPVTPIVLPIVHHGLEEVMPENFFVGRRPPFPLWNKKIKIVVGEPIEFDLPKLRQEAVSTSRNLSFPRVGWPSTSPCGLDEAAQRCLFTAVSEQIWAVMERLRDSLKHS
;
A
#
# COMPACT_ATOMS: atom_id res chain seq x y z
N MET A 1 8.88 0.22 12.33
CA MET A 1 8.72 1.40 11.46
C MET A 1 10.00 2.21 11.37
N ASN A 2 10.64 2.58 12.49
CA ASN A 2 11.91 3.31 12.45
C ASN A 2 13.03 2.51 11.76
N GLU A 3 13.17 1.22 12.08
CA GLU A 3 14.10 0.33 11.37
C GLU A 3 13.88 0.34 9.84
N ALA A 4 12.62 0.29 9.38
CA ALA A 4 12.33 0.36 7.94
C ALA A 4 12.73 1.70 7.32
N LEU A 5 12.61 2.81 8.06
CA LEU A 5 13.08 4.12 7.61
C LEU A 5 14.60 4.19 7.55
N GLU A 6 15.30 3.61 8.53
CA GLU A 6 16.76 3.49 8.52
C GLU A 6 17.24 2.70 7.30
N ARG A 7 16.63 1.53 7.03
CA ARG A 7 16.94 0.74 5.84
C ARG A 7 16.71 1.50 4.53
N LEU A 8 15.60 2.24 4.43
CA LEU A 8 15.33 3.08 3.26
C LEU A 8 16.35 4.23 3.13
N SER A 9 16.85 4.75 4.25
CA SER A 9 17.88 5.79 4.28
C SER A 9 19.22 5.29 3.74
N ASP A 10 19.53 4.01 3.98
CA ASP A 10 20.73 3.34 3.46
C ASP A 10 20.61 2.92 1.98
N GLY A 11 19.48 3.21 1.32
CA GLY A 11 19.20 2.79 -0.05
C GLY A 11 18.82 1.31 -0.19
N ALA A 12 18.45 0.65 0.91
CA ALA A 12 18.00 -0.74 0.86
C ALA A 12 16.58 -0.87 0.32
N TRP A 13 16.23 -2.10 -0.11
CA TRP A 13 14.91 -2.43 -0.64
C TRP A 13 13.96 -2.81 0.48
N LEU A 14 12.71 -2.34 0.37
CA LEU A 14 11.63 -2.68 1.30
C LEU A 14 10.43 -3.23 0.54
N HIS A 15 10.10 -4.50 0.79
CA HIS A 15 8.87 -5.12 0.29
C HIS A 15 7.78 -5.01 1.37
N THR A 16 6.61 -4.46 1.03
CA THR A 16 5.48 -4.34 1.96
C THR A 16 4.18 -4.86 1.35
N PHE A 17 3.29 -5.39 2.20
CA PHE A 17 1.92 -5.76 1.82
C PHE A 17 0.94 -4.72 2.38
N PRO A 18 0.54 -3.71 1.60
CA PRO A 18 -0.13 -2.52 2.12
C PRO A 18 -1.57 -2.79 2.61
N GLU A 19 -2.21 -3.89 2.21
CA GLU A 19 -3.52 -4.31 2.73
C GLU A 19 -3.47 -4.72 4.22
N GLY A 20 -2.32 -5.22 4.67
CA GLY A 20 -2.09 -5.65 6.05
C GLY A 20 -2.98 -6.79 6.53
N LYS A 21 -3.65 -7.50 5.61
CA LYS A 21 -4.30 -8.80 5.78
C LYS A 21 -4.35 -9.48 4.40
N VAL A 22 -4.19 -10.80 4.36
CA VAL A 22 -4.40 -11.57 3.13
C VAL A 22 -5.89 -11.56 2.79
N SER A 23 -6.23 -11.21 1.55
CA SER A 23 -7.57 -11.32 0.98
C SER A 23 -7.50 -12.23 -0.24
N GLN A 24 -8.29 -13.31 -0.25
CA GLN A 24 -8.35 -14.26 -1.37
C GLN A 24 -9.66 -14.16 -2.17
N GLU A 25 -10.50 -13.18 -1.84
CA GLU A 25 -11.74 -12.89 -2.57
C GLU A 25 -11.40 -12.24 -3.92
N ASP A 26 -12.17 -12.55 -4.97
CA ASP A 26 -12.07 -11.85 -6.25
C ASP A 26 -12.79 -10.48 -6.21
N SER A 27 -12.35 -9.61 -5.28
CA SER A 27 -12.86 -8.25 -5.10
C SER A 27 -11.77 -7.22 -5.41
N PRO A 28 -12.12 -5.94 -5.62
CA PRO A 28 -11.15 -4.86 -5.70
C PRO A 28 -10.15 -4.89 -4.55
N ILE A 29 -8.91 -4.43 -4.79
CA ILE A 29 -7.90 -4.34 -3.73
C ILE A 29 -8.51 -3.53 -2.58
N ARG A 30 -8.36 -4.00 -1.34
CA ARG A 30 -8.91 -3.27 -0.20
C ARG A 30 -8.14 -1.98 0.02
N ARG A 31 -8.76 -1.03 0.72
CA ARG A 31 -8.10 0.23 1.08
C ARG A 31 -6.75 -0.05 1.76
N LEU A 32 -5.70 0.55 1.22
CA LEU A 32 -4.35 0.39 1.75
C LEU A 32 -4.22 1.03 3.13
N LYS A 33 -3.49 0.35 4.03
CA LYS A 33 -3.13 0.93 5.32
C LYS A 33 -2.13 2.06 5.12
N TRP A 34 -2.26 3.09 5.93
CA TRP A 34 -1.44 4.30 5.88
C TRP A 34 0.07 4.05 6.16
N GLY A 35 0.45 2.87 6.66
CA GLY A 35 1.84 2.55 7.00
C GLY A 35 2.80 2.69 5.83
N THR A 36 2.43 2.21 4.65
CA THR A 36 3.26 2.34 3.42
C THR A 36 3.40 3.80 3.01
N ALA A 37 2.29 4.56 2.97
CA ALA A 37 2.33 5.99 2.70
C ALA A 37 3.17 6.77 3.72
N SER A 38 3.10 6.39 5.01
CA SER A 38 3.91 7.00 6.07
C SER A 38 5.39 6.76 5.86
N LEU A 39 5.79 5.55 5.44
CA LEU A 39 7.19 5.25 5.11
C LEU A 39 7.70 6.11 3.96
N ILE A 40 6.92 6.23 2.87
CA ILE A 40 7.27 7.04 1.70
C ILE A 40 7.43 8.52 2.08
N VAL A 41 6.47 9.07 2.83
CA VAL A 41 6.46 10.50 3.19
C VAL A 41 7.53 10.87 4.21
N ARG A 42 7.91 9.94 5.08
CA ARG A 42 8.89 10.16 6.16
C ARG A 42 10.30 9.74 5.81
N ALA A 43 10.51 9.02 4.71
CA ALA A 43 11.85 8.68 4.24
C ALA A 43 12.63 9.97 3.94
N PRO A 44 13.94 10.02 4.26
CA PRO A 44 14.76 11.21 4.04
C PRO A 44 14.92 11.53 2.54
N VAL A 45 15.01 10.49 1.72
CA VAL A 45 14.93 10.55 0.26
C VAL A 45 13.64 9.86 -0.15
N THR A 46 12.85 10.49 -1.02
CA THR A 46 11.59 9.90 -1.49
C THR A 46 11.88 8.62 -2.28
N PRO A 47 11.41 7.45 -1.84
CA PRO A 47 11.68 6.21 -2.53
C PRO A 47 10.83 6.08 -3.79
N ILE A 48 11.38 5.40 -4.79
CA ILE A 48 10.61 4.89 -5.93
C ILE A 48 9.79 3.68 -5.45
N VAL A 49 8.52 3.62 -5.81
CA VAL A 49 7.64 2.49 -5.46
C VAL A 49 7.39 1.63 -6.69
N LEU A 50 7.74 0.35 -6.59
CA LEU A 50 7.50 -0.63 -7.65
C LEU A 50 6.27 -1.48 -7.31
N PRO A 51 5.13 -1.32 -8.01
CA PRO A 51 3.92 -2.08 -7.72
C PRO A 51 4.05 -3.51 -8.26
N ILE A 52 3.73 -4.49 -7.42
CA ILE A 52 3.72 -5.91 -7.80
C ILE A 52 2.35 -6.48 -7.44
N VAL A 53 1.72 -7.15 -8.39
CA VAL A 53 0.45 -7.86 -8.18
C VAL A 53 0.64 -9.32 -8.57
N HIS A 54 0.07 -10.22 -7.77
CA HIS A 54 0.08 -11.65 -8.04
C HIS A 54 -1.34 -12.21 -8.06
N HIS A 55 -1.55 -13.28 -8.82
CA HIS A 55 -2.80 -14.03 -8.89
C HIS A 55 -2.51 -15.54 -8.95
N GLY A 56 -3.35 -16.35 -8.32
CA GLY A 56 -3.23 -17.80 -8.24
C GLY A 56 -2.51 -18.35 -6.99
N LEU A 57 -1.96 -17.49 -6.12
CA LEU A 57 -1.42 -17.94 -4.82
C LEU A 57 -2.53 -18.41 -3.86
N GLU A 58 -3.71 -17.83 -4.00
CA GLU A 58 -4.96 -18.26 -3.35
C GLU A 58 -5.36 -19.68 -3.73
N GLU A 59 -4.99 -20.17 -4.92
CA GLU A 59 -5.24 -21.56 -5.32
C GLU A 59 -4.18 -22.52 -4.77
N VAL A 60 -2.96 -22.02 -4.52
CA VAL A 60 -1.86 -22.79 -3.93
C VAL A 60 -2.16 -23.05 -2.45
N MET A 61 -2.64 -22.03 -1.73
CA MET A 61 -2.93 -22.13 -0.30
C MET A 61 -4.28 -21.50 0.04
N PRO A 62 -5.40 -22.11 -0.37
CA PRO A 62 -6.74 -21.56 -0.14
C PRO A 62 -7.10 -21.49 1.34
N GLU A 63 -7.68 -20.37 1.77
CA GLU A 63 -8.18 -20.17 3.14
C GLU A 63 -9.32 -21.14 3.47
N ASN A 64 -10.16 -21.42 2.47
CA ASN A 64 -11.30 -22.33 2.58
C ASN A 64 -11.10 -23.53 1.63
N PHE A 65 -10.50 -24.62 2.12
CA PHE A 65 -10.28 -25.83 1.33
C PHE A 65 -11.25 -26.95 1.70
N PHE A 66 -11.08 -27.57 2.87
CA PHE A 66 -11.92 -28.68 3.35
C PHE A 66 -12.53 -28.31 4.70
N VAL A 67 -13.87 -28.26 4.77
CA VAL A 67 -14.62 -27.86 5.97
C VAL A 67 -14.11 -26.51 6.51
N GLY A 68 -13.86 -25.56 5.60
CA GLY A 68 -13.41 -24.20 5.95
C GLY A 68 -11.99 -24.08 6.50
N ARG A 69 -11.14 -25.10 6.34
CA ARG A 69 -9.74 -25.07 6.79
C ARG A 69 -8.78 -24.96 5.60
N ARG A 70 -7.62 -24.36 5.85
CA ARG A 70 -6.46 -24.36 4.93
C ARG A 70 -5.91 -25.78 4.76
N PRO A 71 -5.33 -26.13 3.58
CA PRO A 71 -4.64 -27.39 3.43
C PRO A 71 -3.36 -27.41 4.31
N PRO A 72 -2.86 -28.59 4.72
CA PRO A 72 -1.65 -28.68 5.53
C PRO A 72 -0.38 -28.32 4.74
N PHE A 73 -0.42 -28.45 3.41
CA PHE A 73 0.68 -28.15 2.50
C PHE A 73 0.16 -27.39 1.28
N PRO A 74 1.02 -26.58 0.62
CA PRO A 74 0.70 -25.96 -0.66
C PRO A 74 0.23 -27.00 -1.70
N LEU A 75 -0.87 -26.71 -2.38
CA LEU A 75 -1.37 -27.52 -3.48
C LEU A 75 -0.45 -27.40 -4.69
N TRP A 76 -0.22 -28.52 -5.36
CA TRP A 76 0.70 -28.59 -6.51
C TRP A 76 -0.02 -28.24 -7.81
N ASN A 77 0.77 -27.94 -8.85
CA ASN A 77 0.31 -27.69 -10.22
C ASN A 77 -0.71 -26.54 -10.36
N LYS A 78 -0.57 -25.50 -9.53
CA LYS A 78 -1.34 -24.26 -9.64
C LYS A 78 -0.60 -23.22 -10.47
N LYS A 79 -1.34 -22.45 -11.25
CA LYS A 79 -0.78 -21.41 -12.09
C LYS A 79 -0.68 -20.11 -11.30
N ILE A 80 0.54 -19.63 -11.08
CA ILE A 80 0.79 -18.34 -10.46
C ILE A 80 1.15 -17.34 -11.56
N LYS A 81 0.47 -16.19 -11.58
CA LYS A 81 0.82 -15.05 -12.42
C LYS A 81 1.34 -13.94 -11.52
N ILE A 82 2.45 -13.33 -11.90
CA ILE A 82 3.02 -12.16 -11.21
C ILE A 82 3.23 -11.09 -12.27
N VAL A 83 2.73 -9.89 -12.01
CA VAL A 83 2.95 -8.71 -12.85
C VAL A 83 3.65 -7.66 -12.00
N VAL A 84 4.73 -7.15 -12.56
CA VAL A 84 5.47 -6.00 -12.03
C VAL A 84 5.07 -4.81 -12.90
N GLY A 85 4.51 -3.77 -12.28
CA GLY A 85 4.12 -2.56 -12.98
C GLY A 85 5.25 -1.55 -13.08
N GLU A 86 4.92 -0.42 -13.70
CA GLU A 86 5.86 0.69 -13.88
C GLU A 86 6.22 1.34 -12.53
N PRO A 87 7.45 1.85 -12.37
CA PRO A 87 7.85 2.60 -11.19
C PRO A 87 6.97 3.83 -10.93
N ILE A 88 6.60 4.03 -9.67
CA ILE A 88 5.84 5.20 -9.21
C ILE A 88 6.80 6.15 -8.50
N GLU A 89 6.89 7.37 -9.01
CA GLU A 89 7.61 8.48 -8.40
C GLU A 89 6.62 9.47 -7.78
N PHE A 90 6.91 9.95 -6.58
CA PHE A 90 6.03 10.88 -5.87
C PHE A 90 6.62 12.28 -5.82
N ASP A 91 5.86 13.26 -6.35
CA ASP A 91 6.11 14.68 -6.07
C ASP A 91 5.54 15.04 -4.70
N LEU A 92 6.27 14.67 -3.64
CA LEU A 92 5.86 14.95 -2.26
C LEU A 92 5.67 16.45 -1.97
N PRO A 93 6.50 17.38 -2.48
CA PRO A 93 6.24 18.82 -2.34
C PRO A 93 4.87 19.23 -2.87
N LYS A 94 4.51 18.81 -4.09
CA LYS A 94 3.20 19.09 -4.67
C LYS A 94 2.05 18.47 -3.86
N LEU A 95 2.18 17.19 -3.50
CA LEU A 95 1.17 16.48 -2.71
C LEU A 95 0.97 17.11 -1.32
N ARG A 96 2.04 17.64 -0.71
CA ARG A 96 1.95 18.38 0.56
C ARG A 96 1.15 19.67 0.40
N GLN A 97 1.39 20.45 -0.67
CA GLN A 97 0.65 21.68 -0.92
C GLN A 97 -0.84 21.39 -1.16
N GLU A 98 -1.14 20.38 -1.98
CA GLU A 98 -2.51 19.92 -2.24
C GLU A 98 -3.19 19.49 -0.93
N ALA A 99 -2.52 18.69 -0.11
CA ALA A 99 -3.05 18.22 1.16
C ALA A 99 -3.37 19.36 2.15
N VAL A 100 -2.52 20.40 2.22
CA VAL A 100 -2.78 21.60 3.04
C VAL A 100 -3.98 22.40 2.51
N SER A 101 -4.15 22.46 1.18
CA SER A 101 -5.30 23.13 0.58
C SER A 101 -6.60 22.39 0.88
N THR A 102 -6.58 21.05 0.81
CA THR A 102 -7.73 20.19 1.07
C THR A 102 -8.10 20.16 2.55
N SER A 103 -7.13 20.12 3.46
CA SER A 103 -7.38 20.03 4.91
C SER A 103 -8.14 21.24 5.46
N ARG A 104 -7.89 22.45 4.92
CA ARG A 104 -8.61 23.67 5.29
C ARG A 104 -10.11 23.60 5.00
N ASN A 105 -10.53 22.72 4.10
CA ASN A 105 -11.92 22.55 3.69
C ASN A 105 -12.63 21.39 4.41
N LEU A 106 -11.95 20.63 5.28
CA LEU A 106 -12.48 19.41 5.91
C LEU A 106 -12.32 19.42 7.44
N SER A 107 -13.41 19.20 8.16
CA SER A 107 -13.40 18.93 9.61
C SER A 107 -13.33 17.42 9.85
N PHE A 108 -12.16 16.90 10.28
CA PHE A 108 -11.97 15.46 10.49
C PHE A 108 -12.19 15.02 11.95
N PRO A 109 -12.83 13.85 12.20
CA PRO A 109 -12.88 13.23 13.53
C PRO A 109 -11.51 12.70 13.97
N ARG A 110 -11.12 12.96 15.22
CA ARG A 110 -9.86 12.54 15.84
C ARG A 110 -9.99 11.16 16.49
N VAL A 111 -9.73 10.05 15.80
CA VAL A 111 -9.51 8.74 16.49
C VAL A 111 -8.39 7.94 15.80
N GLY A 112 -7.36 7.59 16.58
CA GLY A 112 -6.45 6.47 16.28
C GLY A 112 -5.12 6.74 15.56
N TRP A 113 -4.65 7.99 15.47
CA TRP A 113 -3.44 8.34 14.70
C TRP A 113 -2.25 8.77 15.58
N PRO A 114 -1.01 8.41 15.22
CA PRO A 114 0.18 8.81 15.97
C PRO A 114 0.39 10.34 15.91
N SER A 115 0.64 10.94 17.07
CA SER A 115 0.77 12.39 17.31
C SER A 115 2.14 12.99 16.96
N THR A 116 3.00 12.26 16.26
CA THR A 116 4.30 12.78 15.84
C THR A 116 4.14 13.58 14.56
N SER A 117 4.35 14.91 14.62
CA SER A 117 4.36 15.84 13.48
C SER A 117 5.78 15.95 12.89
N PRO A 118 6.16 15.15 11.88
CA PRO A 118 7.54 15.12 11.42
C PRO A 118 7.85 16.29 10.46
N CYS A 119 6.83 17.07 10.05
CA CYS A 119 6.93 17.98 8.91
C CYS A 119 6.23 19.35 9.13
N GLY A 120 5.85 19.70 10.36
CA GLY A 120 5.14 20.95 10.66
C GLY A 120 3.73 21.06 10.06
N LEU A 121 3.20 19.99 9.47
CA LEU A 121 1.83 19.91 8.96
C LEU A 121 0.85 19.67 10.11
N ASP A 122 -0.33 20.27 10.00
CA ASP A 122 -1.44 19.93 10.89
C ASP A 122 -1.91 18.47 10.66
N GLU A 123 -2.60 17.92 11.66
CA GLU A 123 -3.04 16.52 11.64
C GLU A 123 -3.95 16.19 10.45
N ALA A 124 -4.75 17.15 9.97
CA ALA A 124 -5.66 16.99 8.85
C ALA A 124 -4.91 16.95 7.51
N ALA A 125 -3.93 17.84 7.31
CA ALA A 125 -3.06 17.87 6.15
C ALA A 125 -2.22 16.58 6.07
N GLN A 126 -1.72 16.08 7.20
CA GLN A 126 -1.00 14.80 7.23
C GLN A 126 -1.90 13.63 6.80
N ARG A 127 -3.17 13.61 7.24
CA ARG A 127 -4.16 12.61 6.81
C ARG A 127 -4.47 12.69 5.32
N CYS A 128 -4.68 13.90 4.80
CA CYS A 128 -4.89 14.14 3.38
C CYS A 128 -3.70 13.65 2.55
N LEU A 129 -2.47 13.95 2.99
CA LEU A 129 -1.25 13.53 2.31
C LEU A 129 -1.10 12.01 2.27
N PHE A 130 -1.26 11.32 3.41
CA PHE A 130 -1.16 9.86 3.44
C PHE A 130 -2.27 9.19 2.63
N THR A 131 -3.46 9.78 2.63
CA THR A 131 -4.57 9.30 1.79
C THR A 131 -4.22 9.45 0.32
N ALA A 132 -3.77 10.63 -0.13
CA ALA A 132 -3.41 10.87 -1.52
C ALA A 132 -2.33 9.91 -2.03
N VAL A 133 -1.26 9.69 -1.25
CA VAL A 133 -0.21 8.71 -1.59
C VAL A 133 -0.78 7.29 -1.65
N SER A 134 -1.61 6.90 -0.67
CA SER A 134 -2.22 5.56 -0.65
C SER A 134 -3.15 5.33 -1.84
N GLU A 135 -3.97 6.32 -2.21
CA GLU A 135 -4.89 6.24 -3.35
C GLU A 135 -4.14 6.15 -4.68
N GLN A 136 -3.02 6.86 -4.85
CA GLN A 136 -2.20 6.73 -6.06
C GLN A 136 -1.64 5.32 -6.22
N ILE A 137 -1.06 4.75 -5.14
CA ILE A 137 -0.54 3.37 -5.15
C ILE A 137 -1.69 2.41 -5.44
N TRP A 138 -2.81 2.56 -4.75
CA TRP A 138 -3.99 1.72 -4.93
C TRP A 138 -4.48 1.74 -6.38
N ALA A 139 -4.63 2.91 -6.99
CA ALA A 139 -5.12 3.06 -8.35
C ALA A 139 -4.19 2.44 -9.41
N VAL A 140 -2.88 2.40 -9.16
CA VAL A 140 -1.92 1.70 -10.03
C VAL A 140 -2.02 0.19 -9.83
N MET A 141 -2.02 -0.27 -8.58
CA MET A 141 -2.13 -1.71 -8.27
C MET A 141 -3.45 -2.30 -8.76
N GLU A 142 -4.56 -1.57 -8.66
CA GLU A 142 -5.88 -2.00 -9.12
C GLU A 142 -5.90 -2.19 -10.64
N ARG A 143 -5.35 -1.22 -11.39
CA ARG A 143 -5.19 -1.33 -12.85
C ARG A 143 -4.32 -2.54 -13.24
N LEU A 144 -3.26 -2.80 -12.50
CA LEU A 144 -2.41 -3.98 -12.73
C LEU A 144 -3.17 -5.28 -12.41
N ARG A 145 -3.98 -5.33 -11.35
CA ARG A 145 -4.83 -6.49 -11.03
C ARG A 145 -5.83 -6.76 -12.15
N ASP A 146 -6.47 -5.72 -12.68
CA ASP A 146 -7.42 -5.87 -13.78
C ASP A 146 -6.72 -6.37 -15.05
N SER A 147 -5.50 -5.92 -15.34
CA SER A 147 -4.72 -6.43 -16.48
C SER A 147 -4.41 -7.94 -16.38
N LEU A 148 -4.21 -8.45 -15.16
CA LEU A 148 -3.95 -9.87 -14.89
C LEU A 148 -5.15 -10.78 -15.18
N LYS A 149 -6.38 -10.25 -15.07
CA LYS A 149 -7.61 -10.99 -15.36
C LYS A 149 -7.83 -11.20 -16.86
N HIS A 150 -7.34 -10.28 -17.69
CA HIS A 150 -7.55 -10.28 -19.13
C HIS A 150 -6.38 -10.88 -19.93
N SER A 151 -5.30 -11.29 -19.24
CA SER A 151 -4.09 -11.90 -19.81
C SER A 151 -4.08 -13.42 -19.62
#